data_AF-A0A848XTX6-F1
#
_entry.id   AF-A0A848XTX6-F1
#
_cell.length_a   1.000
_cell.length_b   1.000
_cell.length_c   1.000
_cell.angle_alpha   90.00
_cell.angle_beta   90.00
_cell.angle_gamma   90.00
#
_symmetry.space_group_name_H-M   'P 1'
#
loop_
_entity.id
_entity.type
_entity.pdbx_description
1 polymer ?
#
loop_
_entity_poly.entity_id
_entity_poly.type
_entity_poly.pdbx_seq_one_letter_code
_entity_poly.pdbx_strand_id
1 'polypeptide(L)'
;GLEIRTTGLSVEAFLQREVKRIGEPLFGYLIRLSGLTGSPVALIPVASQSEPVGPGGEVEWSVATAVIDARSGRVVWYGTVVGEPAAPDSPVGLANAAQALVRRLARIPES
;
A
#
# COMPACT_ATOMS: atom_id res chain seq x y z
N GLY A 1 3.72 -27.41 -4.54
CA GLY A 1 4.20 -26.26 -3.76
C GLY A 1 3.29 -25.10 -4.03
N LEU A 2 2.92 -24.31 -3.00
CA LEU A 2 2.08 -23.14 -3.17
C LEU A 2 2.98 -21.97 -3.63
N GLU A 3 2.87 -21.59 -4.90
CA GLU A 3 3.57 -20.42 -5.45
C GLU A 3 2.77 -19.17 -5.06
N ILE A 4 3.18 -18.49 -3.98
CA ILE A 4 2.58 -17.23 -3.57
C ILE A 4 3.22 -16.13 -4.40
N ARG A 5 2.53 -15.72 -5.47
CA ARG A 5 2.94 -14.55 -6.26
C ARG A 5 2.60 -13.29 -5.48
N THR A 6 3.63 -12.62 -4.97
CA THR A 6 3.52 -11.28 -4.34
C THR A 6 3.17 -10.20 -5.36
N THR A 7 3.38 -10.47 -6.64
CA THR A 7 2.91 -9.65 -7.77
C THR A 7 1.52 -10.12 -8.23
N GLY A 8 0.53 -9.22 -8.26
CA GLY A 8 -0.82 -9.51 -8.76
C GLY A 8 -1.91 -9.67 -7.70
N LEU A 9 -1.75 -9.08 -6.51
CA LEU A 9 -2.85 -8.96 -5.55
C LEU A 9 -3.98 -8.14 -6.19
N SER A 10 -5.21 -8.66 -6.16
CA SER A 10 -6.38 -7.98 -6.74
C SER A 10 -6.79 -6.81 -5.83
N VAL A 11 -6.14 -5.66 -6.03
CA VAL A 11 -6.36 -4.42 -5.28
C VAL A 11 -7.17 -3.39 -6.08
N GLU A 12 -7.61 -3.73 -7.29
CA GLU A 12 -8.35 -2.84 -8.20
C GLU A 12 -9.61 -2.25 -7.56
N ALA A 13 -10.25 -2.97 -6.63
CA ALA A 13 -11.41 -2.49 -5.89
C ALA A 13 -11.12 -1.20 -5.09
N PHE A 14 -9.89 -1.02 -4.58
CA PHE A 14 -9.48 0.19 -3.87
C PHE A 14 -9.39 1.43 -4.78
N LEU A 15 -9.22 1.22 -6.09
CA LEU A 15 -9.11 2.32 -7.06
C LEU A 15 -10.48 2.88 -7.49
N GLN A 16 -11.57 2.17 -7.20
CA GLN A 16 -12.90 2.53 -7.70
C GLN A 16 -13.85 3.09 -6.65
N ARG A 17 -13.70 2.75 -5.36
CA ARG A 17 -14.60 3.17 -4.26
C ARG A 17 -13.90 3.18 -2.90
N GLU A 18 -14.50 3.85 -1.91
CA GLU A 18 -14.06 3.77 -0.51
C GLU A 18 -14.32 2.36 0.05
N VAL A 19 -13.30 1.50 0.01
CA VAL A 19 -13.42 0.09 0.40
C VAL A 19 -13.38 -0.03 1.93
N LYS A 20 -14.52 -0.34 2.54
CA LYS A 20 -14.60 -0.65 3.98
C LYS A 20 -14.18 -2.08 4.31
N ARG A 21 -14.30 -2.99 3.34
CA ARG A 21 -13.98 -4.42 3.48
C ARG A 21 -13.56 -5.00 2.14
N ILE A 22 -12.49 -5.77 2.14
CA ILE A 22 -12.01 -6.46 0.94
C ILE A 22 -12.84 -7.70 0.62
N GLY A 23 -13.01 -7.97 -0.68
CA GLY A 23 -13.68 -9.17 -1.18
C GLY A 23 -12.69 -10.26 -1.61
N GLU A 24 -13.23 -11.32 -2.20
CA GLU A 24 -12.44 -12.37 -2.84
C GLU A 24 -11.87 -11.89 -4.19
N PRO A 25 -10.71 -12.40 -4.64
CA PRO A 25 -9.90 -13.47 -4.02
C PRO A 25 -8.90 -12.96 -2.96
N LEU A 26 -8.81 -11.64 -2.76
CA LEU A 26 -7.80 -11.04 -1.88
C LEU A 26 -7.99 -11.49 -0.42
N PHE A 27 -9.24 -11.53 0.07
CA PHE A 27 -9.53 -11.95 1.42
C PHE A 27 -9.04 -13.39 1.70
N GLY A 28 -9.34 -14.33 0.79
CA GLY A 28 -8.86 -15.70 0.89
C GLY A 28 -7.33 -15.81 0.95
N TYR A 29 -6.58 -14.97 0.24
CA TYR A 29 -5.12 -14.96 0.33
C TYR A 29 -4.63 -14.43 1.68
N LEU A 30 -5.19 -13.33 2.16
CA LEU A 30 -4.76 -12.71 3.42
C LEU A 30 -5.06 -13.59 4.62
N ILE A 31 -6.22 -14.26 4.67
CA ILE A 31 -6.53 -15.17 5.78
C ILE A 31 -5.58 -16.37 5.83
N ARG A 32 -5.19 -16.92 4.66
CA ARG A 32 -4.19 -17.99 4.57
C ARG A 32 -2.81 -17.53 5.00
N LEU A 33 -2.36 -16.36 4.51
CA LEU A 33 -1.07 -15.77 4.89
C LEU A 33 -1.01 -15.42 6.39
N SER A 34 -2.11 -14.91 6.94
CA SER A 34 -2.25 -14.65 8.38
C SER A 34 -2.13 -15.94 9.19
N GLY A 35 -2.79 -17.01 8.75
CA GLY A 35 -2.66 -18.33 9.38
C GLY A 35 -1.23 -18.88 9.36
N LEU A 36 -0.46 -18.64 8.29
CA LEU A 36 0.93 -19.09 8.17
C LEU A 36 1.92 -18.23 8.97
N THR A 37 1.70 -16.92 9.04
CA THR A 37 2.65 -15.96 9.63
C THR A 37 2.30 -15.56 11.07
N GLY A 38 1.07 -15.83 11.50
CA GLY A 38 0.53 -15.30 12.76
C GLY A 38 0.22 -13.80 12.71
N SER A 39 0.45 -13.11 11.58
CA SER A 39 0.22 -11.67 11.48
C SER A 39 -1.28 -11.36 11.43
N PRO A 40 -1.83 -10.57 12.37
CA PRO A 40 -3.25 -10.22 12.36
C PRO A 40 -3.59 -9.14 11.31
N VAL A 41 -2.57 -8.42 10.83
CA VAL A 41 -2.71 -7.27 9.94
C VAL A 41 -1.88 -7.50 8.68
N ALA A 42 -2.41 -7.04 7.55
CA ALA A 42 -1.71 -6.97 6.28
C ALA A 42 -1.56 -5.51 5.84
N LEU A 43 -0.35 -5.14 5.43
CA LEU A 43 -0.05 -3.87 4.78
C LEU A 43 0.09 -4.12 3.28
N ILE A 44 -0.79 -3.53 2.49
CA ILE A 44 -0.88 -3.78 1.05
C ILE A 44 -0.67 -2.45 0.29
N PRO A 45 0.46 -2.29 -0.42
CA PRO A 45 0.59 -1.25 -1.42
C PRO A 45 -0.46 -1.47 -2.52
N VAL A 46 -1.28 -0.45 -2.78
CA VAL A 46 -2.37 -0.51 -3.76
C VAL A 46 -1.92 0.04 -5.10
N ALA A 47 -1.25 1.19 -5.09
CA ALA A 47 -0.73 1.82 -6.29
C ALA A 47 0.45 2.72 -5.94
N SER A 48 1.30 2.96 -6.93
CA SER A 48 2.31 4.02 -6.92
C SER A 48 2.18 4.85 -8.17
N GLN A 49 2.29 6.17 -8.04
CA GLN A 49 2.23 7.10 -9.16
C GLN A 49 3.34 8.13 -9.02
N SER A 50 3.73 8.71 -10.14
CA SER A 50 4.78 9.71 -10.21
C SER A 50 4.26 10.91 -10.99
N GLU A 51 4.36 12.10 -10.42
CA GLU A 51 3.88 13.34 -11.05
C GLU A 51 5.03 14.35 -11.17
N PRO A 52 5.19 15.02 -12.32
CA PRO A 52 6.17 16.09 -12.45
C PRO A 52 5.85 17.25 -11.51
N VAL A 53 6.88 17.81 -10.89
CA VAL A 53 6.78 18.96 -9.98
C VAL A 53 7.66 20.09 -10.49
N GLY A 54 7.01 21.19 -10.85
CA GLY A 54 7.68 22.39 -11.31
C GLY A 54 8.41 22.26 -12.66
N PRO A 55 9.04 23.35 -13.13
CA PRO A 55 9.69 23.40 -14.44
C PRO A 55 11.05 22.68 -14.49
N GLY A 56 11.60 22.25 -13.34
CA GLY A 56 12.92 21.60 -13.23
C GLY A 56 12.92 20.11 -13.62
N GLY A 57 11.76 19.54 -13.93
CA GLY A 57 11.63 18.13 -14.30
C GLY A 57 11.72 17.16 -13.12
N GLU A 58 11.74 17.66 -11.89
CA GLU A 58 11.64 16.82 -10.69
C GLU A 58 10.30 16.08 -10.66
N VAL A 59 10.27 14.96 -9.95
CA VAL A 59 9.11 14.08 -9.86
C VAL A 59 8.83 13.74 -8.41
N GLU A 60 7.59 13.91 -8.00
CA GLU A 60 7.06 13.43 -6.71
C GLU A 60 6.43 12.06 -6.91
N TRP A 61 6.80 11.11 -6.04
CA TRP A 61 6.19 9.80 -6.00
C TRP A 61 5.13 9.75 -4.91
N SER A 62 3.96 9.23 -5.26
CA SER A 62 2.89 8.91 -4.30
C SER A 62 2.70 7.40 -4.20
N VAL A 63 2.41 6.91 -3.00
CA VAL A 63 2.10 5.50 -2.73
C VAL A 63 0.78 5.42 -1.98
N ALA A 64 -0.22 4.83 -2.62
CA ALA A 64 -1.50 4.48 -2.00
C ALA A 64 -1.34 3.13 -1.27
N THR A 65 -1.74 3.08 -0.01
CA THR A 65 -1.58 1.89 0.84
C THR A 65 -2.84 1.62 1.65
N ALA A 66 -3.18 0.35 1.81
CA ALA A 66 -4.23 -0.13 2.71
C ALA A 66 -3.63 -0.93 3.86
N VAL A 67 -4.16 -0.74 5.07
CA VAL A 67 -3.94 -1.61 6.22
C VAL A 67 -5.24 -2.37 6.45
N ILE A 68 -5.14 -3.70 6.52
CA ILE A 68 -6.28 -4.61 6.51
C ILE A 68 -6.18 -5.55 7.70
N ASP A 69 -7.26 -5.69 8.47
CA ASP A 69 -7.42 -6.79 9.41
C ASP A 69 -7.58 -8.08 8.61
N ALA A 70 -6.57 -8.96 8.68
CA ALA A 70 -6.48 -10.13 7.81
C ALA A 70 -7.50 -11.24 8.17
N ARG A 71 -8.09 -11.19 9.36
CA ARG A 71 -9.08 -12.18 9.84
C ARG A 71 -10.49 -11.86 9.36
N SER A 72 -10.83 -10.58 9.32
CA SER A 72 -12.16 -10.09 8.94
C SER A 72 -12.21 -9.53 7.52
N GLY A 73 -11.07 -9.15 6.96
CA GLY A 73 -10.97 -8.42 5.69
C GLY A 73 -11.37 -6.95 5.81
N ARG A 74 -11.52 -6.42 7.04
CA ARG A 74 -11.85 -5.01 7.24
C ARG A 74 -10.65 -4.13 6.89
N VAL A 75 -10.89 -3.07 6.12
CA VAL A 75 -9.89 -2.03 5.90
C VAL A 75 -9.88 -1.12 7.12
N VAL A 76 -8.77 -1.13 7.86
CA VAL A 76 -8.62 -0.32 9.08
C VAL A 76 -8.02 1.04 8.79
N TRP A 77 -7.26 1.15 7.70
CA TRP A 77 -6.75 2.43 7.20
C TRP A 77 -6.50 2.34 5.69
N TYR A 78 -6.75 3.44 4.99
CA TYR A 78 -6.35 3.65 3.61
C TYR A 78 -5.83 5.07 3.46
N GLY A 79 -4.73 5.25 2.75
CA GLY A 79 -4.19 6.57 2.48
C GLY A 79 -3.12 6.58 1.42
N THR A 80 -2.94 7.77 0.85
CA THR A 80 -1.85 8.07 -0.08
C THR A 80 -0.81 8.90 0.64
N VAL A 81 0.45 8.52 0.50
CA VAL A 81 1.60 9.26 1.02
C VAL A 81 2.48 9.70 -0.14
N VAL A 82 2.83 10.98 -0.15
CA VAL A 82 3.71 11.59 -1.15
C VAL A 82 5.11 11.72 -0.56
N GLY A 83 6.12 11.33 -1.32
CA GLY A 83 7.53 11.51 -1.00
C GLY A 83 8.03 12.90 -1.39
N GLU A 84 9.27 13.21 -1.01
CA GLU A 84 9.92 14.44 -1.46
C GLU A 84 10.27 14.35 -2.96
N PRO A 85 10.22 15.48 -3.71
CA PRO A 85 10.66 15.53 -5.10
C PRO A 85 12.06 14.96 -5.29
N ALA A 86 12.27 14.24 -6.39
CA ALA A 86 13.57 13.74 -6.79
C ALA A 86 13.78 13.93 -8.29
N ALA A 87 15.04 13.77 -8.73
CA ALA A 87 15.35 13.76 -10.15
C ALA A 87 14.52 12.67 -10.89
N PRO A 88 14.09 12.95 -12.13
CA PRO A 88 13.36 11.96 -12.93
C PRO A 88 14.21 10.71 -13.14
N ASP A 89 13.54 9.55 -13.23
CA ASP A 89 14.15 8.20 -13.33
C ASP A 89 15.06 7.77 -12.16
N SER A 90 15.16 8.58 -11.11
CA SER A 90 15.91 8.21 -9.90
C SER A 90 15.09 7.26 -9.01
N PRO A 91 15.67 6.14 -8.53
CA PRO A 91 15.00 5.28 -7.54
C PRO A 91 14.78 5.97 -6.19
N VAL A 92 15.43 7.11 -5.96
CA VAL A 92 15.32 7.90 -4.72
C VAL A 92 13.90 8.41 -4.49
N GLY A 93 13.17 8.78 -5.54
CA GLY A 93 11.80 9.31 -5.39
C GLY A 93 10.85 8.29 -4.74
N LEU A 94 10.84 7.05 -5.23
CA LEU A 94 10.03 5.98 -4.64
C LEU A 94 10.50 5.62 -3.22
N ALA A 95 11.81 5.63 -2.97
CA ALA A 95 12.37 5.40 -1.63
C ALA A 95 11.92 6.49 -0.64
N ASN A 96 11.89 7.76 -1.05
CA ASN A 96 11.38 8.87 -0.25
C ASN A 96 9.91 8.68 0.10
N ALA A 97 9.09 8.27 -0.87
CA ALA A 97 7.67 7.98 -0.65
C ALA A 97 7.46 6.80 0.32
N ALA A 98 8.25 5.73 0.18
CA ALA A 98 8.22 4.59 1.10
C ALA A 98 8.64 4.99 2.52
N GLN A 99 9.67 5.83 2.67
CA GLN A 99 10.10 6.31 3.98
C GLN A 99 9.06 7.23 4.62
N ALA A 100 8.42 8.09 3.83
CA ALA A 100 7.30 8.91 4.28
C ALA A 100 6.12 8.05 4.75
N LEU A 101 5.82 6.96 4.04
CA LEU A 101 4.79 5.99 4.44
C LEU A 101 5.10 5.36 5.79
N VAL A 102 6.34 4.88 6.01
CA VAL A 102 6.76 4.32 7.31
C VAL A 102 6.57 5.34 8.43
N ARG A 103 6.98 6.60 8.21
CA ARG A 103 6.77 7.69 9.19
C ARG A 103 5.28 7.95 9.46
N ARG A 104 4.42 7.82 8.45
CA ARG A 104 2.97 8.01 8.58
C ARG A 104 2.34 6.90 9.40
N LEU A 105 2.75 5.65 9.17
CA LEU A 105 2.24 4.46 9.85
C LEU A 105 2.67 4.42 11.32
N ALA A 106 3.90 4.81 11.63
CA ALA A 106 4.40 4.89 13.01
C ALA A 106 3.63 5.89 13.89
N ARG A 107 2.79 6.74 13.29
CA ARG A 107 1.96 7.74 13.98
C ARG A 107 0.47 7.36 14.00
N ILE A 108 0.09 6.21 13.45
CA ILE A 108 -1.30 5.73 13.54
C ILE A 108 -1.51 5.28 14.99
N PRO A 109 -2.45 5.86 15.75
CA PRO A 109 -2.76 5.40 17.09
C PRO A 109 -3.24 3.95 17.04
N GLU A 110 -2.78 3.11 17.97
CA GLU A 110 -3.39 1.79 18.18
C GLU A 110 -4.82 2.01 18.70
N SER A 111 -5.81 1.60 17.91
CA SER A 111 -7.24 1.73 18.21
C SER A 111 -7.80 0.52 18.94
#